data_AF-A0AAN7JA68-F1
#
_entry.id   AF-A0AAN7JA68-F1
#
_cell.length_a   1.000
_cell.length_b   1.000
_cell.length_c   1.000
_cell.angle_alpha   90.00
_cell.angle_beta   90.00
_cell.angle_gamma   90.00
#
_symmetry.space_group_name_H-M   'P 1'
#
loop_
_entity.id
_entity.type
_entity.pdbx_description
1 polymer ?
#
loop_
_entity_poly.entity_id
_entity_poly.type
_entity_poly.pdbx_seq_one_letter_code
_entity_poly.pdbx_strand_id
1 'polypeptide(L)'
;MATSFTSSFYEILGIPIGATSEEIKTAYRQLARVFHPDVATVGRKGAADEFMRIHAAYSTLSDPQKRAVYDGKLYRRSRPLTAISPAASGYRGMNWETDQCW
;
A
#
# COMPACT_ATOMS: atom_id res chain seq x y z
N MET A 1 16.73 10.44 -13.24
CA MET A 1 15.65 9.46 -12.99
C MET A 1 14.91 9.92 -11.74
N ALA A 2 13.70 10.46 -11.88
CA ALA A 2 13.00 11.13 -10.77
C ALA A 2 12.42 10.11 -9.79
N THR A 3 13.14 9.84 -8.70
CA THR A 3 12.64 9.10 -7.53
C THR A 3 11.72 10.03 -6.74
N SER A 4 10.43 9.97 -7.04
CA SER A 4 9.43 10.87 -6.46
C SER A 4 9.00 10.32 -5.11
N PHE A 5 9.63 10.82 -4.05
CA PHE A 5 9.49 10.40 -2.65
C PHE A 5 8.10 10.73 -2.04
N THR A 6 7.02 10.22 -2.63
CA THR A 6 5.64 10.35 -2.13
C THR A 6 4.97 8.97 -2.07
N SER A 7 5.57 8.08 -1.28
CA SER A 7 5.14 6.75 -0.80
C SER A 7 3.88 6.17 -1.44
N SER A 8 3.92 5.93 -2.75
CA SER A 8 2.81 5.27 -3.44
C SER A 8 2.90 3.75 -3.21
N PHE A 9 1.77 3.06 -3.09
CA PHE A 9 1.78 1.60 -2.89
C PHE A 9 2.51 0.85 -4.01
N TYR A 10 2.50 1.41 -5.21
CA TYR A 10 3.27 0.95 -6.36
C TYR A 10 4.78 1.03 -6.15
N GLU A 11 5.28 2.13 -5.59
CA GLU A 11 6.71 2.29 -5.28
C GLU A 11 7.17 1.37 -4.15
N ILE A 12 6.33 1.15 -3.13
CA ILE A 12 6.62 0.21 -2.04
C ILE A 12 6.81 -1.22 -2.57
N LEU A 13 6.02 -1.61 -3.56
CA LEU A 13 6.15 -2.90 -4.24
C LEU A 13 7.20 -2.90 -5.36
N GLY A 14 7.76 -1.73 -5.71
CA GLY A 14 8.74 -1.59 -6.79
C GLY A 14 8.17 -1.82 -8.20
N ILE A 15 6.87 -1.59 -8.38
CA ILE A 15 6.14 -1.84 -9.64
C ILE A 15 5.56 -0.54 -10.24
N PRO A 16 5.32 -0.48 -11.55
CA PRO A 16 4.74 0.69 -12.19
C PRO A 16 3.24 0.86 -11.87
N ILE A 17 2.76 2.11 -11.92
CA ILE A 17 1.34 2.47 -11.85
C ILE A 17 0.68 2.01 -13.16
N GLY A 18 0.09 0.82 -13.13
CA GLY A 18 -0.38 0.13 -14.34
C GLY A 18 -0.08 -1.36 -14.32
N ALA A 19 0.73 -1.81 -13.36
CA ALA A 19 1.04 -3.21 -13.16
C ALA A 19 -0.23 -4.08 -13.03
N THR A 20 -0.17 -5.28 -13.58
CA THR A 20 -1.24 -6.27 -13.52
C THR A 20 -1.34 -6.89 -12.12
N SER A 21 -2.47 -7.53 -11.82
CA SER A 21 -2.66 -8.25 -10.55
C SER A 21 -1.62 -9.38 -10.36
N GLU A 22 -1.16 -9.98 -11.45
CA GLU A 22 -0.10 -10.99 -11.45
C GLU A 22 1.25 -10.39 -11.05
N GLU A 23 1.61 -9.23 -11.61
CA GLU A 23 2.83 -8.52 -11.26
C GLU A 23 2.83 -8.08 -9.79
N ILE A 24 1.70 -7.56 -9.30
CA ILE A 24 1.51 -7.19 -7.88
C ILE A 24 1.76 -8.40 -6.96
N LYS A 25 1.16 -9.56 -7.28
CA LYS A 25 1.35 -10.81 -6.53
C LYS A 25 2.80 -11.30 -6.59
N THR A 26 3.43 -11.17 -7.74
CA THR A 26 4.80 -11.65 -7.96
C THR A 26 5.80 -10.79 -7.19
N ALA A 27 5.65 -9.46 -7.24
CA ALA A 27 6.45 -8.52 -6.47
C ALA A 27 6.29 -8.76 -4.96
N TYR A 28 5.05 -8.92 -4.47
CA TYR A 28 4.79 -9.25 -3.07
C TYR A 28 5.50 -10.54 -2.64
N ARG A 29 5.44 -11.60 -3.45
CA ARG A 29 6.12 -12.88 -3.14
C ARG A 29 7.64 -12.74 -3.10
N GLN A 30 8.22 -11.93 -3.98
CA GLN A 30 9.66 -11.67 -3.99
C GLN A 30 10.08 -10.91 -2.74
N LEU A 31 9.37 -9.83 -2.40
CA LEU A 31 9.64 -9.01 -1.23
C LEU A 31 9.41 -9.78 0.08
N ALA A 32 8.35 -10.58 0.16
CA ALA A 32 8.07 -11.41 1.33
C ALA A 32 9.19 -12.41 1.62
N ARG A 33 9.88 -12.93 0.60
CA ARG A 33 11.05 -13.80 0.78
C ARG A 33 12.29 -13.04 1.28
N VAL A 34 12.45 -11.80 0.85
CA VAL A 34 13.58 -10.93 1.23
C VAL A 34 13.42 -10.39 2.66
N PHE A 35 12.18 -10.08 3.05
CA PHE A 35 11.84 -9.51 4.35
C PHE A 35 11.25 -10.53 5.33
N HIS A 36 11.27 -11.83 5.00
CA HIS A 36 10.77 -12.87 5.90
C HIS A 36 11.60 -12.90 7.19
N PRO A 37 10.98 -12.98 8.39
CA PRO A 37 11.69 -12.97 9.67
C PRO A 37 12.72 -14.11 9.79
N ASP A 38 12.50 -15.25 9.11
CA ASP A 38 13.42 -16.39 9.07
C ASP A 38 14.76 -16.06 8.35
N VAL A 39 14.71 -15.19 7.33
CA VAL A 39 15.89 -14.77 6.55
C VAL A 39 16.50 -13.49 7.13
N ALA A 40 15.67 -12.66 7.76
CA ALA A 40 16.05 -11.37 8.34
C ALA A 40 16.56 -11.45 9.79
N THR A 41 16.80 -12.66 10.32
CA THR A 41 17.37 -12.90 11.66
C THR A 41 18.71 -12.17 11.88
N VAL A 42 19.40 -11.76 10.82
CA VAL A 42 20.68 -11.03 10.88
C VAL A 42 20.47 -9.53 10.59
N GLY A 43 20.07 -8.78 11.61
CA GLY A 43 20.53 -7.39 11.79
C GLY A 43 19.77 -6.25 11.10
N ARG A 44 18.62 -6.46 10.46
CA ARG A 44 17.84 -5.34 9.89
C ARG A 44 16.79 -4.81 10.86
N LYS A 45 17.19 -3.91 11.76
CA LYS A 45 16.26 -3.02 12.49
C LYS A 45 15.45 -2.23 11.44
N GLY A 46 14.19 -2.60 11.24
CA GLY A 46 13.29 -1.98 10.23
C GLY A 46 12.71 -2.94 9.19
N ALA A 47 13.11 -4.23 9.17
CA ALA A 47 12.50 -5.21 8.26
C ALA A 47 11.00 -5.42 8.53
N ALA A 48 10.58 -5.31 9.81
CA ALA A 48 9.18 -5.38 10.20
C ALA A 48 8.37 -4.19 9.63
N ASP A 49 8.88 -2.97 9.74
CA ASP A 49 8.23 -1.77 9.20
C ASP A 49 8.10 -1.82 7.68
N GLU A 50 9.14 -2.28 6.98
CA GLU A 50 9.09 -2.49 5.53
C GLU A 50 8.08 -3.58 5.16
N PHE A 51 8.07 -4.71 5.85
CA PHE A 51 7.12 -5.79 5.61
C PHE A 51 5.67 -5.32 5.81
N MET A 52 5.40 -4.54 6.86
CA MET A 52 4.08 -3.94 7.09
C MET A 52 3.66 -3.02 5.94
N ARG A 53 4.57 -2.20 5.41
CA ARG A 53 4.31 -1.33 4.25
C ARG A 53 4.00 -2.15 3.00
N ILE A 54 4.80 -3.18 2.73
CA ILE A 54 4.62 -4.10 1.60
C ILE A 54 3.26 -4.81 1.68
N HIS A 55 2.90 -5.28 2.87
CA HIS A 55 1.62 -5.94 3.10
C HIS A 55 0.42 -4.99 2.93
N ALA A 56 0.50 -3.77 3.46
CA ALA A 56 -0.53 -2.75 3.29
C ALA A 56 -0.72 -2.36 1.82
N ALA A 57 0.39 -2.22 1.08
CA ALA A 57 0.37 -1.95 -0.36
C ALA A 57 -0.32 -3.09 -1.13
N TYR A 58 0.07 -4.33 -0.86
CA TYR A 58 -0.53 -5.50 -1.49
C TYR A 58 -2.03 -5.61 -1.18
N SER A 59 -2.45 -5.47 0.09
CA SER A 59 -3.86 -5.56 0.51
C SER A 59 -4.76 -4.52 -0.18
N THR A 60 -4.21 -3.37 -0.54
CA THR A 60 -4.94 -2.32 -1.27
C THR A 60 -4.94 -2.57 -2.77
N LEU A 61 -3.80 -2.98 -3.35
CA LEU A 61 -3.64 -3.13 -4.80
C LEU A 61 -4.14 -4.48 -5.33
N SER A 62 -4.23 -5.52 -4.49
CA SER A 62 -4.71 -6.84 -4.87
C SER A 62 -6.20 -6.89 -5.15
N ASP A 63 -6.96 -6.02 -4.47
CA ASP A 63 -8.41 -5.91 -4.62
C ASP A 63 -8.73 -4.80 -5.67
N PRO A 64 -9.37 -5.14 -6.80
CA PRO A 64 -9.72 -4.17 -7.84
C PRO A 64 -10.56 -3.00 -7.31
N GLN A 65 -11.44 -3.25 -6.35
CA GLN A 65 -12.31 -2.22 -5.78
C GLN A 65 -11.50 -1.25 -4.90
N LYS A 66 -10.61 -1.77 -4.05
CA LYS A 66 -9.72 -0.92 -3.22
C LYS A 66 -8.71 -0.17 -4.06
N ARG A 67 -8.18 -0.81 -5.10
CA ARG A 67 -7.29 -0.19 -6.09
C ARG A 67 -7.98 0.97 -6.81
N ALA A 68 -9.21 0.78 -7.29
CA ALA A 68 -9.97 1.85 -7.93
C ALA A 68 -10.22 3.04 -6.98
N VAL A 69 -10.48 2.78 -5.69
CA VAL A 69 -10.62 3.84 -4.68
C VAL A 69 -9.29 4.57 -4.43
N TYR A 70 -8.18 3.82 -4.37
CA TYR A 70 -6.84 4.39 -4.18
C TYR A 70 -6.41 5.24 -5.39
N ASP A 71 -6.55 4.70 -6.59
CA ASP A 71 -6.28 5.38 -7.85
C ASP A 71 -7.16 6.63 -7.97
N GLY A 72 -8.45 6.51 -7.65
CA GLY A 72 -9.37 7.64 -7.61
C GLY A 72 -8.97 8.74 -6.63
N LYS A 73 -8.38 8.39 -5.47
CA LYS A 73 -7.82 9.38 -4.52
C LYS A 73 -6.56 10.04 -5.07
N LEU A 74 -5.69 9.30 -5.77
CA LEU A 74 -4.52 9.86 -6.44
C LEU A 74 -4.91 10.90 -7.49
N TYR A 75 -5.90 10.60 -8.34
CA TYR A 75 -6.41 11.56 -9.34
C TYR A 75 -7.20 12.73 -8.73
N ARG A 76 -7.84 12.56 -7.57
CA ARG A 76 -8.57 13.65 -6.91
C ARG A 76 -7.64 14.68 -6.26
N ARG A 77 -6.45 14.26 -5.86
CA ARG A 77 -5.42 15.08 -5.19
C ARG A 77 -4.70 16.05 -6.17
N SER A 78 -4.84 15.82 -7.47
CA SER A 78 -4.33 16.69 -8.55
C SER A 78 -5.38 17.65 -9.13
N ARG A 79 -6.55 17.80 -8.51
CA ARG A 79 -7.64 18.66 -8.99
C ARG A 79 -7.59 20.03 -8.29
N PRO A 80 -7.43 21.16 -9.02
CA PRO A 80 -7.49 22.49 -8.41
C PRO A 80 -8.90 22.76 -7.87
N LEU A 81 -8.97 23.29 -6.64
CA LEU A 81 -10.19 23.49 -5.87
C LEU A 81 -11.05 24.62 -6.46
N THR A 82 -11.91 24.29 -7.41
CA THR A 82 -13.08 25.12 -7.74
C THR A 82 -14.33 24.25 -7.80
N ALA A 83 -14.93 24.01 -6.64
CA ALA A 83 -16.39 23.98 -6.43
C ALA A 83 -16.72 23.46 -5.02
N ILE A 84 -17.49 24.29 -4.32
CA ILE A 84 -18.01 24.17 -2.96
C ILE A 84 -19.18 23.17 -2.92
N SER A 85 -19.26 22.30 -1.89
CA SER A 85 -20.45 22.17 -1.01
C SER A 85 -20.42 20.94 -0.08
N PRO A 86 -21.15 20.99 1.06
CA PRO A 86 -20.87 20.22 2.28
C PRO A 86 -21.83 19.03 2.50
N ALA A 87 -21.51 18.27 3.56
CA ALA A 87 -22.32 17.24 4.24
C ALA A 87 -22.34 15.83 3.63
N ALA A 88 -21.69 14.88 4.32
CA ALA A 88 -22.38 13.75 4.96
C ALA A 88 -21.39 12.90 5.77
N SER A 89 -21.57 13.02 7.09
CA SER A 89 -21.26 12.10 8.17
C SER A 89 -20.98 10.63 7.80
N GLY A 90 -19.94 10.06 8.43
CA GLY A 90 -20.02 8.69 8.97
C GLY A 90 -19.17 7.62 8.29
N TYR A 91 -17.89 7.51 8.68
CA TYR A 91 -17.24 6.21 8.75
C TYR A 91 -16.63 6.05 10.14
N ARG A 92 -17.29 5.24 10.95
CA ARG A 92 -16.79 4.71 12.22
C ARG A 92 -15.49 3.97 11.95
N GLY A 93 -14.50 4.21 12.81
CA GLY A 93 -13.19 3.61 12.75
C GLY A 93 -13.25 2.09 12.73
N MET A 94 -12.54 1.52 11.76
CA MET A 94 -12.09 0.14 11.84
C MET A 94 -10.98 0.12 12.89
N ASN A 95 -11.32 -0.36 14.09
CA ASN A 95 -10.33 -0.91 14.99
C ASN A 95 -9.64 -2.06 14.23
N TRP A 96 -8.33 -2.13 14.30
CA TRP A 96 -7.57 -3.30 13.90
C TRP A 96 -7.19 -3.97 15.22
N GLU A 97 -8.07 -4.87 15.66
CA GLU A 97 -7.86 -5.72 16.83
C GLU A 97 -6.61 -6.57 16.59
N THR A 98 -5.57 -6.26 17.36
CA THR A 98 -4.28 -6.95 17.39
C THR A 98 -4.42 -8.30 18.11
N ASP A 99 -4.95 -9.30 17.43
CA ASP A 99 -5.05 -10.68 17.96
C ASP A 99 -4.61 -11.75 16.95
N GLN A 100 -3.61 -11.45 16.11
CA GLN A 100 -3.04 -12.42 15.18
C GLN A 100 -1.51 -12.46 15.27
N CYS A 101 -1.04 -12.66 16.51
CA CYS A 101 0.28 -13.18 16.78
C CYS A 101 0.11 -14.44 17.64
N TRP A 102 0.06 -15.60 16.99
CA TRP A 102 0.49 -16.88 17.56
C TRP A 102 1.38 -17.58 16.53
#